data_AF-A0A4Q2SWU3-F1
#
_entry.id   AF-A0A4Q2SWU3-F1
#
_cell.length_a   1.000
_cell.length_b   1.000
_cell.length_c   1.000
_cell.angle_alpha   90.00
_cell.angle_beta   90.00
_cell.angle_gamma   90.00
#
_symmetry.space_group_name_H-M   'P 1'
#
loop_
_entity.id
_entity.type
_entity.pdbx_description
1 polymer ?
#
loop_
_entity_poly.entity_id
_entity_poly.type
_entity_poly.pdbx_seq_one_letter_code
_entity_poly.pdbx_strand_id
1 'polypeptide(L)'
;MTDEITSPSLAGFLNRVGLPASARERVMEIDRELARELESDHPDTDGCASLVLEAADLIADRDLAGFDWSGWGDDDDDVFEEEE
;
A
#
# COMPACT_ATOMS: atom_id res chain seq x y z
N MET A 1 1.24 26.60 -9.16
CA MET A 1 2.12 25.42 -9.00
C MET A 1 1.18 24.26 -8.76
N THR A 2 0.80 23.57 -9.83
CA THR A 2 0.04 22.33 -9.73
C THR A 2 0.99 21.31 -9.14
N ASP A 3 0.69 20.85 -7.93
CA ASP A 3 1.31 19.69 -7.33
C ASP A 3 1.11 18.55 -8.31
N GLU A 4 2.14 18.25 -9.11
CA GLU A 4 2.19 17.01 -9.86
C GLU A 4 2.15 15.94 -8.79
N ILE A 5 0.96 15.36 -8.60
CA ILE A 5 0.74 14.08 -7.94
C ILE A 5 1.66 13.12 -8.69
N THR A 6 2.91 13.09 -8.25
CA THR A 6 3.95 12.18 -8.69
C THR A 6 3.39 10.88 -8.20
N SER A 7 2.65 10.17 -9.05
CA SER A 7 2.12 8.84 -8.74
C SER A 7 3.32 8.04 -8.25
N PRO A 8 3.47 7.87 -6.92
CA PRO A 8 4.71 7.37 -6.39
C PRO A 8 4.66 5.90 -6.74
N SER A 9 5.39 5.51 -7.79
CA SER A 9 5.43 4.12 -8.21
C SER A 9 5.66 3.24 -6.98
N LEU A 10 5.00 2.08 -6.93
CA LEU A 10 5.17 1.12 -5.84
C LEU A 10 6.67 0.88 -5.55
N ALA A 11 7.49 0.84 -6.59
CA ALA A 11 8.95 0.80 -6.49
C ALA A 11 9.57 1.95 -5.68
N GLY A 12 9.17 3.19 -5.96
CA GLY A 12 9.61 4.38 -5.25
C GLY A 12 9.17 4.38 -3.79
N PHE A 13 7.94 3.94 -3.51
CA PHE A 13 7.44 3.77 -2.15
C PHE A 13 8.26 2.73 -1.38
N LEU A 14 8.40 1.51 -1.91
CA LEU A 14 9.13 0.43 -1.24
C LEU A 14 10.61 0.78 -1.02
N ASN A 15 11.20 1.58 -1.91
CA ASN A 15 12.54 2.12 -1.73
C ASN A 15 12.62 3.16 -0.59
N ARG A 16 11.60 4.02 -0.44
CA ARG A 16 11.51 5.01 0.66
C ARG A 16 11.31 4.33 2.01
N VAL A 17 10.50 3.27 2.07
CA VAL A 17 10.32 2.43 3.26
C VAL A 17 11.62 1.69 3.63
N GLY A 18 12.58 1.60 2.70
CA GLY A 18 13.89 1.00 2.96
C GLY A 18 13.82 -0.52 3.09
N LEU A 19 12.92 -1.14 2.32
CA LEU A 19 12.78 -2.59 2.27
C LEU A 19 14.03 -3.22 1.62
N PRO A 20 14.46 -4.40 2.11
CA PRO A 20 15.45 -5.21 1.41
C PRO A 20 15.02 -5.48 -0.04
N ALA A 21 15.99 -5.58 -0.95
CA ALA A 21 15.70 -5.81 -2.37
C ALA A 21 14.75 -7.00 -2.60
N SER A 22 14.98 -8.11 -1.89
CA SER A 22 14.15 -9.32 -1.97
C SER A 22 12.71 -9.12 -1.50
N ALA A 23 12.48 -8.36 -0.42
CA ALA A 23 11.12 -8.06 0.05
C ALA A 23 10.40 -7.13 -0.92
N ARG A 24 11.10 -6.11 -1.44
CA ARG A 24 10.58 -5.22 -2.47
C ARG A 24 10.18 -5.98 -3.74
N GLU A 25 11.03 -6.89 -4.21
CA GLU A 25 10.75 -7.72 -5.39
C GLU A 25 9.53 -8.60 -5.17
N ARG A 26 9.36 -9.19 -3.97
CA ARG A 26 8.19 -10.01 -3.65
C ARG A 26 6.91 -9.18 -3.60
N VAL A 27 6.92 -7.98 -2.99
CA VAL A 27 5.75 -7.09 -2.99
C VAL A 27 5.35 -6.67 -4.41
N MET A 28 6.33 -6.43 -5.30
CA MET A 28 6.03 -6.15 -6.72
C MET A 28 5.44 -7.35 -7.47
N GLU A 29 5.83 -8.57 -7.10
CA GLU A 29 5.26 -9.79 -7.68
C GLU A 29 3.81 -9.96 -7.23
N ILE A 30 3.55 -9.77 -5.94
CA ILE A 30 2.21 -9.77 -5.35
C ILE A 30 1.30 -8.73 -6.03
N ASP A 31 1.78 -7.50 -6.22
CA ASP A 31 1.02 -6.44 -6.91
C ASP A 31 0.59 -6.85 -8.33
N ARG A 32 1.48 -7.48 -9.09
CA ARG A 32 1.17 -7.97 -10.44
C ARG A 32 0.21 -9.17 -10.42
N GLU A 33 0.31 -10.03 -9.42
CA GLU A 33 -0.57 -11.18 -9.25
C GLU A 33 -1.98 -10.72 -8.88
N LEU A 34 -2.10 -9.82 -7.91
CA LEU A 34 -3.35 -9.17 -7.54
C LEU A 34 -3.98 -8.43 -8.72
N ALA A 35 -3.19 -7.66 -9.48
CA ALA A 35 -3.70 -6.97 -10.66
C ALA A 35 -4.32 -7.94 -11.68
N ARG A 36 -3.68 -9.09 -11.94
CA ARG A 36 -4.21 -10.12 -12.85
C ARG A 36 -5.47 -10.78 -12.31
N GLU A 37 -5.50 -11.11 -11.02
CA GLU A 37 -6.67 -11.73 -10.39
C GLU A 37 -7.85 -10.77 -10.38
N LEU A 38 -7.64 -9.49 -10.10
CA LEU A 38 -8.68 -8.46 -10.10
C LEU A 38 -9.23 -8.17 -11.51
N GLU A 39 -8.46 -8.45 -12.56
CA GLU A 39 -8.91 -8.39 -13.96
C GLU A 39 -9.68 -9.65 -14.40
N SER A 40 -9.72 -10.71 -13.59
CA SER A 40 -10.44 -11.96 -13.86
C SER A 40 -11.95 -11.81 -13.74
N ASP A 41 -12.72 -12.53 -14.56
CA ASP A 41 -14.18 -12.63 -14.45
C ASP A 41 -14.64 -13.27 -13.12
N HIS A 42 -13.79 -14.12 -12.54
CA HIS A 42 -14.02 -14.81 -11.27
C HIS A 42 -12.74 -14.79 -10.43
N PRO A 43 -12.45 -13.68 -9.72
CA PRO A 43 -11.26 -13.55 -8.90
C PRO A 43 -11.29 -14.55 -7.73
N ASP A 44 -10.14 -15.16 -7.41
CA ASP A 44 -9.98 -15.89 -6.15
C ASP A 44 -9.81 -14.90 -4.99
N THR A 45 -10.92 -14.59 -4.32
CA THR A 45 -10.94 -13.61 -3.22
C THR A 45 -10.09 -14.05 -2.03
N ASP A 46 -10.02 -15.36 -1.75
CA ASP A 46 -9.24 -15.89 -0.63
C ASP A 46 -7.74 -15.87 -0.95
N GLY A 47 -7.38 -16.19 -2.20
CA GLY A 47 -6.03 -16.03 -2.72
C GLY A 47 -5.58 -14.57 -2.67
N CYS A 48 -6.42 -13.63 -3.13
CA CYS A 48 -6.15 -12.20 -3.06
C CYS A 48 -5.95 -11.71 -1.62
N ALA A 49 -6.81 -12.12 -0.68
CA ALA A 49 -6.65 -11.76 0.73
C ALA A 49 -5.33 -12.27 1.31
N SER A 50 -4.93 -13.48 0.95
CA SER A 50 -3.65 -14.07 1.38
C SER A 50 -2.45 -13.28 0.84
N LEU A 51 -2.49 -12.88 -0.44
CA LEU A 51 -1.46 -12.06 -1.07
C LEU A 51 -1.31 -10.68 -0.40
N VAL A 52 -2.43 -10.03 -0.06
CA VAL A 52 -2.42 -8.74 0.64
C VAL A 52 -1.82 -8.88 2.04
N LEU A 53 -2.17 -9.93 2.78
CA LEU A 53 -1.60 -10.19 4.10
C LEU A 53 -0.09 -10.46 4.04
N GLU A 54 0.37 -11.21 3.03
CA GLU A 54 1.80 -11.43 2.82
C GLU A 54 2.55 -10.12 2.55
N ALA A 55 2.01 -9.27 1.67
CA ALA A 55 2.61 -7.96 1.39
C ALA A 55 2.66 -7.08 2.65
N ALA A 56 1.60 -7.09 3.46
CA ALA A 56 1.55 -6.36 4.73
C ALA A 56 2.60 -6.87 5.72
N ASP A 57 2.76 -8.20 5.85
CA ASP A 57 3.78 -8.80 6.71
C ASP A 57 5.20 -8.42 6.26
N LEU A 58 5.48 -8.48 4.96
CA LEU A 58 6.78 -8.07 4.40
C LEU A 58 7.10 -6.59 4.66
N ILE A 59 6.07 -5.73 4.72
CA ILE A 59 6.22 -4.30 5.03
C ILE A 59 6.34 -4.08 6.54
N ALA A 60 5.58 -4.83 7.35
CA ALA A 60 5.45 -4.67 8.80
C ALA A 60 6.55 -5.37 9.62
N ASP A 61 7.17 -6.45 9.11
CA ASP A 61 8.32 -7.14 9.73
C ASP A 61 9.52 -6.19 9.90
N ARG A 62 9.52 -5.08 9.16
CA ARG A 62 10.39 -3.95 9.42
C ARG A 62 9.84 -3.19 10.63
N ASP A 63 10.56 -3.28 11.75
CA ASP A 63 10.46 -2.30 12.83
C ASP A 63 10.86 -0.93 12.25
N LEU A 64 9.85 -0.22 11.73
CA LEU A 64 9.97 1.09 11.12
C LEU A 64 10.12 2.15 12.22
N ALA A 65 11.06 1.92 13.14
CA ALA A 65 11.48 2.88 14.15
C ALA A 65 12.02 4.14 13.44
N GLY A 66 11.11 5.08 13.14
CA GLY A 66 11.37 6.31 12.42
C GLY A 66 10.67 6.49 11.07
N PHE A 67 9.80 5.57 10.63
CA PHE A 67 8.89 5.89 9.51
C PHE A 67 7.75 6.75 10.04
N ASP A 68 7.64 7.94 9.47
CA ASP A 68 6.62 8.89 9.84
C ASP A 68 5.27 8.53 9.21
N TRP A 69 4.44 7.84 9.99
CA TRP A 69 3.07 7.50 9.62
C TRP A 69 2.12 8.71 9.64
N SER A 70 2.57 9.89 10.12
CA SER A 70 1.69 11.07 10.20
C SER A 70 1.27 11.62 8.83
N GLY A 71 2.00 11.32 7.76
CA GLY A 71 1.58 11.63 6.38
C GLY A 71 0.55 10.67 5.79
N TRP A 72 0.06 9.71 6.57
CA TRP A 72 -0.88 8.66 6.16
C TRP A 72 -2.18 8.64 6.97
N GLY A 73 -2.26 9.45 8.04
CA GLY A 73 -3.55 9.70 8.68
C GLY A 73 -4.34 10.62 7.77
N ASP A 74 -5.51 10.17 7.31
CA ASP A 74 -6.50 11.05 6.71
C ASP A 74 -6.79 12.18 7.71
N ASP A 75 -6.26 13.37 7.42
CA ASP A 75 -6.57 14.61 8.10
C ASP A 75 -7.91 15.11 7.55
N ASP A 76 -8.98 14.37 7.82
CA ASP A 76 -10.36 14.83 7.66
C ASP A 76 -11.19 14.19 8.79
N ASP A 77 -10.97 14.75 9.99
CA ASP A 77 -12.02 14.95 10.99
C ASP A 77 -13.15 15.75 10.31
N ASP A 78 -13.99 15.10 9.49
CA ASP A 78 -15.24 15.67 9.00
C ASP A 78 -16.15 15.89 10.21
N VAL A 79 -16.03 17.07 10.82
CA VAL A 79 -16.97 17.59 11.80
C VAL A 79 -18.31 17.76 11.07
N PHE A 80 -19.20 16.77 11.20
CA PHE A 80 -20.58 16.89 10.75
C PHE A 80 -21.25 18.03 11.56
N GLU A 81 -21.32 19.23 11.01
CA GLU A 81 -22.21 20.28 11.54
C GLU A 81 -23.66 19.81 11.33
N GLU A 82 -24.31 19.38 12.42
CA GLU A 82 -25.76 19.18 12.44
C GLU A 82 -26.44 20.54 12.22
N GLU A 83 -27.06 20.74 11.05
CA GLU A 83 -27.94 21.90 10.79
C GLU A 83 -29.23 21.75 11.63
N GLU A 84 -29.44 22.68 12.57
CA GLU A 84 -30.67 22.84 13.39
C GLU A 84 -31.94 23.15 12.59
#